data_AF-A0A961AGU3-F1
#
_entry.id   AF-A0A961AGU3-F1
#
_cell.length_a   1.000
_cell.length_b   1.000
_cell.length_c   1.000
_cell.angle_alpha   90.00
_cell.angle_beta   90.00
_cell.angle_gamma   90.00
#
_symmetry.space_group_name_H-M   'P 1'
#
loop_
_entity.id
_entity.type
_entity.pdbx_description
1 polymer ?
#
loop_
_entity_poly.entity_id
_entity_poly.type
_entity_poly.pdbx_seq_one_letter_code
_entity_poly.pdbx_strand_id
1 'polypeptide(L)' 'MQRWKSLICLAGLLAVSVGRAETPPNVLLIMVDDLGYSDLGCYGSEIETPHLDRLA' A
#
# COMPACT_ATOMS: atom_id res chain seq x y z
N MET A 1 -9.33 -46.09 4.81
CA MET A 1 -9.35 -44.94 3.86
C MET A 1 -10.13 -43.71 4.37
N GLN A 2 -10.44 -43.56 5.68
CA GLN A 2 -11.31 -42.48 6.19
C GLN A 2 -10.59 -41.45 7.10
N ARG A 3 -9.39 -41.75 7.64
CA ARG A 3 -8.69 -40.89 8.62
C ARG A 3 -7.92 -39.71 7.99
N TRP A 4 -7.53 -39.84 6.72
CA TRP A 4 -6.86 -38.79 5.94
C TRP A 4 -7.80 -37.60 5.66
N LYS A 5 -9.10 -37.87 5.45
CA LYS A 5 -10.07 -36.84 5.03
C LYS A 5 -10.34 -35.86 6.17
N SER A 6 -10.40 -36.36 7.40
CA SER A 6 -10.63 -35.56 8.60
C SER A 6 -9.50 -34.56 8.91
N LEU A 7 -8.24 -34.90 8.56
CA LEU A 7 -7.10 -33.99 8.76
C LEU A 7 -7.09 -32.83 7.77
N ILE A 8 -7.53 -33.07 6.52
CA ILE A 8 -7.67 -32.03 5.50
C ILE A 8 -8.77 -31.02 5.89
N CYS A 9 -9.88 -31.50 6.46
CA CYS A 9 -10.97 -30.63 6.92
C CYS A 9 -10.58 -29.77 8.13
N LEU A 10 -9.71 -30.27 9.03
CA LEU A 10 -9.28 -29.50 10.20
C LEU A 10 -8.27 -28.40 9.85
N ALA A 11 -7.40 -28.63 8.87
CA ALA A 11 -6.46 -27.62 8.37
C ALA A 11 -7.16 -26.44 7.67
N GLY A 12 -8.29 -26.70 6.99
CA GLY A 12 -9.08 -25.65 6.33
C GLY A 12 -9.77 -24.69 7.30
N LEU A 13 -10.07 -25.13 8.53
CA LEU A 13 -10.80 -24.33 9.51
C LEU A 13 -9.93 -23.25 10.19
N LEU A 14 -8.61 -23.43 10.21
CA LEU A 14 -7.65 -22.49 10.81
C LEU A 14 -7.25 -21.33 9.88
N ALA A 15 -7.66 -21.36 8.61
CA ALA A 15 -7.33 -20.35 7.62
C ALA A 15 -8.45 -19.31 7.39
N VAL A 16 -9.37 -19.16 8.35
CA VAL A 16 -10.33 -18.05 8.31
C VAL A 16 -9.58 -16.76 8.61
N SER A 17 -9.23 -16.03 7.55
CA SER A 17 -8.77 -14.65 7.62
C SER A 17 -9.93 -13.78 8.13
N VAL A 18 -9.76 -13.21 9.32
CA VAL A 18 -10.64 -12.14 9.81
C VAL A 18 -10.45 -10.94 8.88
N GLY A 19 -11.47 -10.65 8.06
CA GLY A 19 -11.49 -9.46 7.23
C GLY A 19 -11.49 -8.22 8.13
N ARG A 20 -10.43 -7.41 8.04
CA ARG A 20 -10.38 -6.11 8.72
C ARG A 20 -11.30 -5.17 7.95
N ALA A 21 -12.27 -4.56 8.63
CA ALA A 21 -13.05 -3.49 8.03
C ALA A 21 -12.10 -2.36 7.63
N GLU A 22 -11.94 -2.15 6.33
CA GLU A 22 -11.11 -1.07 5.82
C GLU A 22 -11.86 0.24 6.03
N THR A 23 -11.35 1.08 6.92
CA THR A 23 -11.78 2.47 6.99
C THR A 23 -11.47 3.13 5.64
N PRO A 24 -12.39 3.89 5.05
CA PRO A 24 -12.08 4.62 3.82
C PRO A 24 -10.81 5.46 4.00
N PRO A 25 -9.90 5.48 3.03
CA PRO A 25 -8.71 6.32 3.11
C PRO A 25 -9.12 7.80 3.10
N ASN A 26 -8.39 8.63 3.84
CA ASN A 26 -8.49 10.07 3.71
C ASN A 26 -7.79 10.50 2.41
N VAL A 27 -8.42 11.37 1.62
CA VAL A 27 -7.84 11.91 0.38
C VAL A 27 -7.41 13.35 0.60
N LEU A 28 -6.13 13.64 0.38
CA LEU A 28 -5.57 15.00 0.39
C LEU A 28 -5.04 15.30 -1.01
N LEU A 29 -5.64 16.29 -1.69
CA LEU A 29 -5.16 16.80 -2.97
C LEU A 29 -4.29 18.03 -2.74
N ILE A 30 -3.03 17.95 -3.16
CA ILE A 30 -2.09 19.07 -3.16
C ILE A 30 -1.85 19.42 -4.62
N MET A 31 -2.18 20.65 -5.02
CA MET A 31 -1.94 21.17 -6.36
C MET A 31 -0.81 22.18 -6.31
N VAL A 32 0.11 22.08 -7.26
CA VAL A 32 1.19 23.05 -7.45
C VAL A 32 1.05 23.57 -8.88
N ASP A 33 0.97 24.89 -9.01
CA ASP A 33 0.87 25.55 -10.31
C ASP A 33 2.24 25.52 -11.02
N ASP A 34 2.23 25.32 -12.33
CA ASP A 34 3.42 25.34 -13.20
C ASP A 34 4.63 24.51 -12.73
N LEU A 35 4.40 23.40 -12.02
CA LEU A 35 5.49 22.51 -11.59
C LEU A 35 6.07 21.71 -12.77
N GLY A 36 7.33 21.95 -13.11
CA GLY A 36 8.07 21.21 -14.12
C GLY A 36 8.68 19.91 -13.59
N TYR A 37 8.95 18.96 -14.50
CA TYR A 37 9.61 17.70 -14.14
C TYR A 37 11.02 17.91 -13.58
N SER A 38 11.73 18.94 -14.08
CA SER A 38 13.09 19.30 -13.65
C SER A 38 13.15 19.98 -12.28
N ASP A 39 12.02 20.23 -11.63
CA ASP A 39 11.96 21.01 -10.38
C ASP A 39 11.99 20.12 -9.13
N LEU A 40 11.81 18.79 -9.29
CA LEU A 40 11.80 17.82 -8.19
C LEU A 40 13.13 17.07 -8.09
N GLY A 41 13.66 17.00 -6.86
CA GLY A 41 14.89 16.27 -6.53
C GLY A 41 14.82 14.79 -6.93
N CYS A 42 13.68 14.13 -6.71
CA CYS A 42 13.46 12.73 -7.12
C CYS A 42 13.57 12.49 -8.64
N TYR A 43 13.51 13.54 -9.45
CA TYR A 43 13.70 13.49 -10.90
C TYR A 43 15.06 14.05 -11.37
N GLY A 44 15.97 14.32 -10.43
CA GLY A 44 17.33 14.80 -10.73
C GLY A 44 17.46 16.32 -10.80
N SER A 45 16.54 17.07 -10.20
CA SER A 45 16.70 18.52 -10.01
C SER A 45 17.93 18.85 -9.15
N GLU A 46 18.48 20.04 -9.33
CA GLU A 46 19.45 20.64 -8.41
C GLU A 46 18.79 21.20 -7.14
N ILE A 47 17.46 21.37 -7.15
CA ILE A 47 16.68 21.84 -6.01
C ILE A 47 16.38 20.66 -5.07
N GLU A 48 16.79 20.76 -3.82
CA GLU A 48 16.47 19.76 -2.80
C GLU A 48 14.98 19.85 -2.41
N THR A 49 14.21 18.78 -2.64
CA THR A 49 12.79 18.68 -2.30
C THR A 49 12.51 17.57 -1.28
N PRO A 50 13.17 17.53 -0.11
CA PRO A 50 13.21 16.36 0.77
C PRO A 50 11.84 15.90 1.28
N HIS A 51 10.87 16.82 1.39
CA HIS A 51 9.51 16.47 1.78
C HIS A 51 8.71 15.82 0.65
N LEU A 52 8.89 16.26 -0.59
CA LEU A 52 8.23 15.66 -1.76
C LEU A 52 8.94 14.37 -2.18
N ASP A 53 10.27 14.32 -2.07
CA ASP A 53 11.07 13.13 -2.37
C ASP A 53 10.72 11.95 -1.46
N ARG A 54 10.31 12.22 -0.21
CA ARG A 54 9.83 11.18 0.72
C ARG A 54 8.43 10.68 0.39
N LEU A 55 7.64 11.42 -0.40
CA LEU A 55 6.30 11.03 -0.83
C LEU A 55 6.30 10.22 -2.13
N ALA A 56 7.38 10.29 -2.92
CA ALA A 56 7.57 9.58 -4.19
C ALA A 56 8.02 8.13 -3.99
#